data_AF-A0A1X0U7T9-F1
#
_entry.id   AF-A0A1X0U7T9-F1
#
_cell.length_a   1.000
_cell.length_b   1.000
_cell.length_c   1.000
_cell.angle_alpha   90.00
_cell.angle_beta   90.00
_cell.angle_gamma   90.00
#
_symmetry.space_group_name_H-M   'P 1'
#
loop_
_entity.id
_entity.type
_entity.pdbx_description
1 polymer ?
#
loop_
_entity_poly.entity_id
_entity_poly.type
_entity_poly.pdbx_seq_one_letter_code
_entity_poly.pdbx_strand_id
1 'polypeptide(L)'
;MKIGPDRPQVVWRKRKWLCSNISCDRRTFTESIPQIPPRARITGRAKTEMALAVLDDDRCVKAVAAAYGCSWNTCHVAVVATADPILGVEPEQVSVLGIDETRRGNDVCGLGTCVTQRHRDIVNALEVGVR
;
A
#
# COMPACT_ATOMS: atom_id res chain seq x y z
N MET A 1 5.90 20.80 27.69
CA MET A 1 5.71 19.36 27.41
C MET A 1 7.05 18.82 26.92
N LYS A 2 7.75 18.00 27.73
CA LYS A 2 9.02 17.38 27.32
C LYS A 2 8.69 16.08 26.59
N ILE A 3 8.98 16.04 25.30
CA ILE A 3 8.89 14.81 24.50
C ILE A 3 10.21 14.06 24.72
N GLY A 4 10.14 12.80 25.11
CA GLY A 4 11.33 11.95 25.25
C GLY A 4 12.01 11.70 23.89
N PRO A 5 13.15 10.98 23.87
CA PRO A 5 13.82 10.63 22.61
C PRO A 5 12.96 9.68 21.75
N ASP A 6 11.99 9.00 22.34
CA ASP A 6 11.10 8.09 21.64
C ASP A 6 10.10 8.82 20.75
N ARG A 7 9.81 8.22 19.59
CA ARG A 7 8.82 8.75 18.65
C ARG A 7 7.44 8.81 19.34
N PRO A 8 6.75 9.95 19.34
CA PRO A 8 5.43 10.05 19.97
C PRO A 8 4.44 9.09 19.29
N GLN A 9 3.81 8.24 20.08
CA GLN A 9 2.80 7.29 19.62
C GLN A 9 1.40 7.76 20.04
N VAL A 10 0.51 7.87 19.06
CA VAL A 10 -0.91 8.14 19.30
C VAL A 10 -1.63 6.80 19.37
N VAL A 11 -1.94 6.35 20.58
CA VAL A 11 -2.65 5.09 20.83
C VAL A 11 -4.12 5.39 21.14
N TRP A 12 -5.02 4.76 20.39
CA TRP A 12 -6.45 4.83 20.66
C TRP A 12 -6.96 3.58 21.36
N ARG A 13 -7.52 3.75 22.56
CA ARG A 13 -8.25 2.71 23.27
C ARG A 13 -9.71 2.71 22.82
N LYS A 14 -10.02 1.89 21.81
CA LYS A 14 -11.39 1.76 21.27
C LYS A 14 -12.34 1.18 22.32
N ARG A 15 -13.46 1.86 22.57
CA ARG A 15 -14.54 1.29 23.38
C ARG A 15 -15.24 0.16 22.64
N LYS A 16 -15.64 -0.88 23.37
CA LYS A 16 -16.49 -1.96 22.87
C LYS A 16 -17.85 -1.84 23.55
N TRP A 17 -18.92 -1.78 22.77
CA TRP A 17 -20.29 -1.77 23.25
C TRP A 17 -20.97 -3.10 23.01
N LEU A 18 -21.93 -3.41 23.88
CA LEU A 18 -22.84 -4.54 23.76
C LEU A 18 -24.25 -3.99 23.53
N CYS A 19 -24.92 -4.47 22.49
CA CYS A 19 -26.34 -4.21 22.29
C CYS A 19 -27.14 -5.20 23.13
N SER A 20 -28.07 -4.69 23.93
CA SER A 20 -28.97 -5.49 24.77
C SER A 20 -30.16 -6.08 24.00
N ASN A 21 -30.35 -5.71 22.74
CA ASN A 21 -31.48 -6.19 21.94
C ASN A 21 -31.22 -7.63 21.45
N ILE A 22 -32.13 -8.54 21.77
CA ILE A 22 -32.07 -9.96 21.44
C ILE A 22 -32.17 -10.21 19.93
N SER A 23 -32.86 -9.33 19.18
CA SER A 23 -32.99 -9.46 17.72
C SER A 23 -31.80 -8.87 16.94
N CYS A 24 -30.80 -8.30 17.62
CA CYS A 24 -29.62 -7.77 16.96
C CYS A 24 -28.58 -8.87 16.70
N ASP A 25 -28.38 -9.25 15.43
CA ASP A 25 -27.39 -10.28 15.06
C ASP A 25 -25.95 -9.90 15.42
N ARG A 26 -25.62 -8.62 15.34
CA ARG A 26 -24.23 -8.15 15.52
C ARG A 26 -23.76 -8.19 16.96
N ARG A 27 -24.66 -7.94 17.93
CA ARG A 27 -24.47 -7.92 19.40
C ARG A 27 -23.38 -7.02 19.97
N THR A 28 -22.20 -6.96 19.35
CA THR A 28 -21.06 -6.15 19.81
C THR A 28 -20.58 -5.20 18.73
N PHE A 29 -20.26 -3.99 19.16
CA PHE A 29 -19.81 -2.90 18.29
C PHE A 29 -18.53 -2.32 18.88
N THR A 30 -17.59 -1.94 18.03
CA THR A 30 -16.37 -1.24 18.46
C THR A 30 -16.46 0.19 18.00
N GLU A 31 -15.96 1.10 18.81
CA GLU A 31 -15.79 2.51 18.47
C GLU A 31 -15.07 2.66 17.13
N SER A 32 -15.71 3.42 16.24
CA SER A 32 -15.24 3.69 14.90
C SER A 32 -15.58 5.12 14.52
N ILE A 33 -14.62 5.75 13.87
CA ILE A 33 -14.78 7.03 13.18
C ILE A 33 -14.33 6.83 11.74
N PRO A 34 -14.68 7.71 10.78
CA PRO A 34 -14.25 7.54 9.38
C PRO A 34 -12.74 7.33 9.23
N GLN A 35 -11.92 8.06 9.99
CA GLN A 35 -10.46 7.92 9.96
C GLN A 35 -9.95 6.60 10.53
N ILE A 36 -10.77 5.88 11.29
CA ILE A 36 -10.39 4.63 11.94
C ILE A 36 -11.60 3.67 11.88
N PRO A 37 -11.76 2.97 10.74
CA PRO A 37 -12.92 2.13 10.52
C PRO A 37 -12.98 0.95 11.51
N PRO A 38 -14.13 0.24 11.56
CA PRO A 38 -14.29 -0.94 12.40
C PRO A 38 -13.13 -1.93 12.21
N ARG A 39 -12.62 -2.48 13.31
CA ARG A 39 -11.48 -3.42 13.35
C ARG A 39 -10.11 -2.86 12.90
N ALA A 40 -10.02 -1.61 12.42
CA ALA A 40 -8.73 -1.02 12.06
C ALA A 40 -7.82 -0.82 13.27
N ARG A 41 -6.54 -1.16 13.12
CA ARG A 41 -5.49 -0.93 14.14
C ARG A 41 -4.61 0.28 13.83
N ILE A 42 -4.62 0.74 12.58
CA ILE A 42 -3.86 1.89 12.09
C ILE A 42 -4.84 2.92 11.54
N THR A 43 -4.57 4.19 11.82
CA THR A 43 -5.38 5.31 11.33
C THR A 43 -5.23 5.48 9.82
N GLY A 44 -6.29 5.93 9.15
CA GLY A 44 -6.24 6.26 7.73
C GLY A 44 -5.15 7.27 7.41
N ARG A 45 -4.94 8.25 8.31
CA ARG A 45 -3.88 9.26 8.16
C ARG A 45 -2.50 8.61 8.14
N ALA A 46 -2.20 7.75 9.11
CA ALA A 46 -0.92 7.05 9.15
C ALA A 46 -0.69 6.19 7.90
N LYS A 47 -1.75 5.57 7.35
CA LYS A 47 -1.65 4.84 6.08
C LYS A 47 -1.29 5.75 4.91
N THR A 48 -1.95 6.90 4.78
CA THR A 48 -1.65 7.89 3.75
C THR A 48 -0.20 8.38 3.85
N GLU A 49 0.26 8.76 5.04
CA GLU A 49 1.64 9.22 5.24
C GLU A 49 2.68 8.13 4.94
N MET A 50 2.39 6.87 5.27
CA MET A 50 3.26 5.75 4.89
C MET A 50 3.33 5.59 3.36
N ALA A 51 2.21 5.76 2.66
CA ALA A 51 2.16 5.64 1.22
C ALA A 51 2.91 6.78 0.52
N LEU A 52 2.66 8.03 0.92
CA LEU A 52 3.35 9.21 0.37
C LEU A 52 4.86 9.14 0.61
N ALA A 53 5.29 8.70 1.80
CA ALA A 53 6.72 8.51 2.06
C ALA A 53 7.39 7.45 1.16
N VAL A 54 6.63 6.50 0.61
CA VAL A 54 7.17 5.52 -0.34
C VAL A 54 7.10 6.05 -1.76
N LEU A 55 5.99 6.68 -2.14
CA LEU A 55 5.69 7.07 -3.52
C LEU A 55 6.32 8.41 -3.92
N ASP A 56 6.31 9.40 -3.02
CA ASP A 56 6.79 10.75 -3.30
C ASP A 56 8.23 10.98 -2.82
N ASP A 57 8.62 10.36 -1.69
CA ASP A 57 9.98 10.48 -1.14
C ASP A 57 10.93 9.34 -1.59
N ASP A 58 10.47 8.44 -2.48
CA ASP A 58 11.20 7.26 -2.98
C ASP A 58 11.81 6.36 -1.88
N ARG A 59 11.18 6.33 -0.69
CA ARG A 59 11.72 5.53 0.43
C ARG A 59 11.31 4.07 0.30
N CYS A 60 12.23 3.19 0.69
CA CYS A 60 11.92 1.77 0.67
C CYS A 60 10.79 1.42 1.67
N VAL A 61 9.83 0.61 1.21
CA VAL A 61 8.66 0.16 2.00
C VAL A 61 9.08 -0.45 3.34
N LYS A 62 10.18 -1.22 3.36
CA LYS A 62 10.69 -1.84 4.58
C LYS A 62 11.16 -0.81 5.61
N ALA A 63 11.85 0.25 5.18
CA ALA A 63 12.31 1.30 6.09
C ALA A 63 11.14 2.13 6.61
N VAL A 64 10.14 2.42 5.77
CA VAL A 64 8.93 3.12 6.20
C VAL A 64 8.14 2.26 7.19
N ALA A 65 7.93 0.98 6.90
CA ALA A 65 7.26 0.06 7.81
C ALA A 65 7.96 -0.02 9.18
N ALA A 66 9.30 -0.13 9.18
CA ALA A 66 10.10 -0.11 10.41
C ALA A 66 9.94 1.21 11.17
N ALA A 67 9.97 2.36 10.48
CA ALA A 67 9.79 3.66 11.11
C ALA A 67 8.41 3.80 11.78
N TYR A 68 7.35 3.24 11.19
CA TYR A 68 6.00 3.23 11.73
C TYR A 68 5.70 2.05 12.68
N GLY A 69 6.66 1.15 12.89
CA GLY A 69 6.51 -0.01 13.78
C GLY A 69 5.48 -1.04 13.28
N CYS A 70 5.28 -1.14 11.96
CA CYS A 70 4.33 -2.07 11.35
C CYS A 70 5.04 -3.11 10.46
N SER A 71 4.31 -4.13 10.04
CA SER A 71 4.84 -5.12 9.09
C SER A 71 4.93 -4.53 7.69
N TRP A 72 5.84 -5.09 6.88
CA TRP A 72 5.97 -4.73 5.47
C TRP A 72 4.63 -4.80 4.73
N ASN A 73 3.86 -5.90 4.89
CA ASN A 73 2.55 -6.06 4.25
C ASN A 73 1.57 -4.94 4.63
N THR A 74 1.61 -4.48 5.88
CA THR A 74 0.71 -3.42 6.33
C THR A 74 1.01 -2.10 5.64
N CYS A 75 2.29 -1.77 5.50
CA CYS A 75 2.74 -0.60 4.76
C CYS A 75 2.43 -0.74 3.27
N HIS A 76 2.76 -1.89 2.67
CA HIS A 76 2.57 -2.12 1.24
C HIS A 76 1.10 -2.08 0.82
N VAL A 77 0.18 -2.62 1.63
CA VAL A 77 -1.27 -2.51 1.37
C VAL A 77 -1.72 -1.04 1.33
N ALA A 78 -1.14 -0.17 2.16
CA ALA A 78 -1.42 1.26 2.11
C ALA A 78 -0.88 1.90 0.82
N VAL A 79 0.33 1.53 0.41
CA VAL A 79 0.94 1.98 -0.86
C VAL A 79 0.07 1.59 -2.05
N VAL A 80 -0.30 0.30 -2.16
CA VAL A 80 -1.17 -0.21 -3.24
C VAL A 80 -2.50 0.53 -3.28
N ALA A 81 -3.16 0.69 -2.12
CA ALA A 81 -4.43 1.42 -2.05
C ALA A 81 -4.33 2.90 -2.48
N THR A 82 -3.14 3.52 -2.38
CA THR A 82 -2.90 4.89 -2.83
C THR A 82 -2.45 4.96 -4.29
N ALA A 83 -1.66 3.99 -4.76
CA ALA A 83 -1.11 3.96 -6.11
C ALA A 83 -2.13 3.45 -7.15
N ASP A 84 -2.92 2.42 -6.83
CA ASP A 84 -3.84 1.77 -7.77
C ASP A 84 -4.80 2.75 -8.47
N PRO A 85 -5.42 3.73 -7.78
CA PRO A 85 -6.29 4.70 -8.46
C PRO A 85 -5.57 5.57 -9.50
N ILE A 86 -4.28 5.85 -9.28
CA ILE A 86 -3.45 6.66 -10.19
C ILE A 86 -3.00 5.80 -11.38
N LEU A 87 -2.54 4.58 -11.09
CA LEU A 87 -2.08 3.61 -12.10
C LEU A 87 -3.23 3.07 -12.96
N GLY A 88 -4.48 3.16 -12.50
CA GLY A 88 -5.65 2.80 -13.28
C GLY A 88 -6.01 3.79 -14.40
N VAL A 89 -5.36 4.96 -14.44
CA VAL A 89 -5.55 5.96 -15.49
C VAL A 89 -4.52 5.69 -16.60
N GLU A 90 -5.00 5.45 -17.82
CA GLU A 90 -4.12 5.34 -18.98
C GLU A 90 -3.40 6.68 -19.21
N PRO A 91 -2.06 6.71 -19.28
CA PRO A 91 -1.33 7.94 -19.53
C PRO A 91 -1.56 8.45 -20.96
N GLU A 92 -1.39 9.75 -21.17
CA GLU A 92 -1.40 10.33 -22.50
C GLU A 92 -0.27 9.75 -23.35
N GLN A 93 -0.52 9.55 -24.65
CA GLN A 93 0.49 9.03 -25.56
C GLN A 93 1.64 10.04 -25.69
N VAL A 94 2.84 9.59 -25.37
CA VAL A 94 4.08 10.37 -25.55
C VAL A 94 4.77 9.98 -26.86
N SER A 95 5.29 10.97 -27.58
CA SER A 95 6.02 10.75 -28.84
C SER A 95 7.44 10.21 -28.64
N VAL A 96 7.99 10.40 -27.44
CA VAL A 96 9.30 9.91 -27.02
C VAL A 96 9.17 9.34 -25.61
N LEU A 97 9.49 8.05 -25.44
CA LEU A 97 9.53 7.40 -24.13
C LEU A 97 10.99 7.34 -23.66
N GLY A 98 11.29 8.04 -22.56
CA GLY A 98 12.55 7.85 -21.85
C GLY A 98 12.52 6.52 -21.10
N ILE A 99 13.45 5.61 -21.40
CA ILE A 99 13.63 4.39 -20.63
C ILE A 99 14.56 4.73 -19.48
N ASP A 100 14.01 4.78 -18.27
CA ASP A 100 14.81 4.98 -17.06
C ASP A 100 15.47 3.65 -16.66
N GLU A 101 16.79 3.65 -16.79
CA GLU A 101 17.75 2.57 -16.54
C GLU A 101 17.37 1.13 -16.96
N THR A 102 17.97 0.69 -18.08
CA THR A 102 18.16 -0.74 -18.33
C THR A 102 19.42 -1.19 -17.58
N ARG A 103 19.31 -2.10 -16.61
CA ARG A 103 20.46 -2.95 -16.24
C ARG A 103 20.76 -3.84 -17.44
N ARG A 104 21.48 -3.32 -18.43
CA ARG A 104 21.97 -4.11 -19.55
C ARG A 104 23.16 -4.94 -19.07
N GLY A 105 22.89 -6.22 -18.82
CA GLY A 105 23.79 -7.21 -19.42
C GLY A 105 23.84 -6.91 -20.92
N ASN A 106 25.04 -6.89 -21.48
CA ASN A 106 25.38 -6.34 -22.78
C ASN A 106 24.56 -6.92 -23.96
N ASP A 107 23.35 -6.38 -24.22
CA ASP A 107 22.55 -6.75 -25.38
C ASP A 107 22.44 -5.55 -26.34
N VAL A 108 23.08 -5.72 -27.48
CA VAL A 108 23.08 -4.85 -28.66
C VAL A 108 21.66 -4.67 -29.20
N CYS A 109 21.20 -3.42 -29.31
CA CYS A 109 19.97 -3.09 -30.04
C CYS A 109 20.27 -3.05 -31.55
N GLY A 110 20.13 -4.18 -32.22
CA GLY A 110 20.07 -4.24 -33.68
C GLY A 110 18.64 -4.00 -34.17
N LEU A 111 18.45 -2.91 -34.92
CA LEU A 111 17.30 -2.63 -35.80
C LEU A 111 15.89 -2.58 -35.16
N GLY A 112 15.50 -1.37 -34.79
CA GLY A 112 14.21 -0.74 -35.16
C GLY A 112 12.98 -1.64 -35.24
N THR A 113 12.44 -2.05 -34.09
CA THR A 113 11.00 -2.21 -33.85
C THR A 113 10.78 -2.32 -32.33
N CYS A 114 10.36 -1.23 -31.68
CA CYS A 114 9.85 -1.29 -30.31
C CYS A 114 8.38 -1.74 -30.36
N VAL A 115 8.16 -3.03 -30.60
CA VAL A 115 6.85 -3.65 -30.38
C VAL A 115 6.76 -3.98 -28.89
N THR A 116 5.69 -3.52 -28.26
CA THR A 116 5.27 -3.91 -26.91
C THR A 116 5.31 -5.43 -26.79
N GLN A 117 6.28 -5.96 -26.03
CA GLN A 117 6.32 -7.39 -25.68
C GLN A 117 5.17 -7.68 -24.73
N ARG A 118 4.02 -7.99 -25.34
CA ARG A 118 2.87 -8.77 -24.85
C ARG A 118 2.80 -9.02 -23.34
N HIS A 119 1.80 -8.38 -22.75
CA HIS A 119 0.78 -9.03 -21.93
C HIS A 119 0.45 -10.47 -22.38
N ARG A 120 1.15 -11.46 -21.85
CA ARG A 120 0.69 -12.83 -21.54
C ARG A 120 1.90 -13.56 -20.96
N ASP A 121 1.87 -13.82 -19.66
CA ASP A 121 2.55 -14.97 -18.99
C ASP A 121 2.45 -14.90 -17.45
N ILE A 122 1.93 -13.82 -16.86
CA ILE A 122 1.70 -13.77 -15.39
C ILE A 122 0.39 -14.46 -14.96
N VAL A 123 -0.55 -14.75 -15.86
CA VAL A 123 -1.85 -15.35 -15.50
C VAL A 123 -1.75 -16.86 -15.16
N ASN A 124 -0.61 -17.53 -15.34
CA ASN A 124 -0.48 -18.99 -15.08
C ASN A 124 0.52 -19.42 -13.99
N ALA A 125 0.88 -18.54 -13.05
CA ALA A 125 1.79 -18.89 -11.96
C ALA A 125 1.15 -18.87 -10.55
N LEU A 126 -0.18 -18.84 -10.43
CA LEU A 126 -0.90 -18.86 -9.13
C LEU A 126 -1.82 -20.08 -8.92
N GLU A 127 -1.62 -21.18 -9.65
CA GLU A 127 -2.35 -22.46 -9.42
C GLU A 127 -1.49 -23.63 -8.94
N VAL A 128 -0.26 -23.40 -8.48
CA VAL A 128 0.53 -24.48 -7.85
C VAL A 128 1.22 -23.95 -6.59
N GLY A 129 0.58 -24.11 -5.43
CA GLY A 129 1.26 -23.89 -4.15
C GLY A 129 0.42 -23.46 -2.95
N VAL A 130 -0.83 -23.94 -2.82
CA VAL A 130 -1.49 -23.98 -1.50
C VAL A 130 -1.51 -25.45 -1.04
N ARG A 131 -0.63 -25.75 -0.09
CA ARG A 131 -0.83 -26.75 0.96
C ARG A 131 -0.38 -26.13 2.27
#